data_AF-A0A7Z9I410-F1
#
_entry.id   AF-A0A7Z9I410-F1
#
_cell.length_a   1.000
_cell.length_b   1.000
_cell.length_c   1.000
_cell.angle_alpha   90.00
_cell.angle_beta   90.00
_cell.angle_gamma   90.00
#
_symmetry.space_group_name_H-M   'P 1'
#
loop_
_entity.id
_entity.type
_entity.pdbx_description
1 polymer ?
#
loop_
_entity_poly.entity_id
_entity_poly.type
_entity_poly.pdbx_seq_one_letter_code
_entity_poly.pdbx_strand_id
1 'polypeptide(L)'
;MIILGLQSRNPSLPKDTTNNIRQSGEFVVHLVDRPLAEAMNVCAIDFPDEISEFDVACITRASCRHVKVSRIKEAPIAFECRRTLMLKINENRDLAIGEIIYMHALDGLNDPKTMQLNLSKYGIIGRLFGDLYTPIVETFAHARLNHSEWLEKSST
;
A
#
# COMPACT_ATOMS: atom_id res chain seq x y z
N MET A 1 9.56 1.37 -5.80
CA MET A 1 9.48 -0.10 -5.65
C MET A 1 8.73 -0.41 -4.37
N ILE A 2 7.84 -1.41 -4.38
CA ILE A 2 7.12 -1.91 -3.20
C ILE A 2 7.45 -3.39 -3.01
N ILE A 3 7.54 -3.81 -1.75
CA ILE A 3 7.71 -5.22 -1.37
C ILE A 3 6.55 -5.60 -0.46
N LEU A 4 5.81 -6.65 -0.82
CA LEU A 4 4.68 -7.17 -0.05
C LEU A 4 5.05 -8.54 0.52
N GLY A 5 4.83 -8.71 1.83
CA GLY A 5 4.86 -10.03 2.47
C GLY A 5 3.48 -10.67 2.39
N LEU A 6 3.38 -11.80 1.69
CA LEU A 6 2.14 -12.53 1.48
C LEU A 6 2.19 -13.82 2.30
N GLN A 7 1.31 -13.92 3.30
CA GLN A 7 1.21 -15.10 4.16
C GLN A 7 0.03 -15.98 3.73
N SER A 8 0.30 -17.27 3.60
CA SER A 8 -0.69 -18.32 3.41
C SER A 8 -0.92 -19.02 4.75
N ARG A 9 -2.18 -19.17 5.17
CA ARG A 9 -2.55 -19.93 6.38
C ARG A 9 -2.47 -21.44 6.13
N ASN A 10 -2.75 -21.87 4.90
CA ASN A 10 -2.59 -23.23 4.43
C ASN A 10 -1.59 -23.25 3.24
N PRO A 11 -0.46 -23.97 3.32
CA PRO A 11 0.52 -24.01 2.23
C PRO A 11 -0.01 -24.63 0.94
N SER A 12 -1.02 -25.52 1.06
CA SER A 12 -1.66 -26.17 -0.10
C SER A 12 -2.68 -25.27 -0.80
N LEU A 13 -3.13 -24.19 -0.13
CA LEU A 13 -4.13 -23.23 -0.61
C LEU A 13 -3.61 -21.81 -0.33
N PRO A 14 -2.70 -21.28 -1.17
CA PRO A 14 -2.24 -19.91 -1.06
C PRO A 14 -3.40 -18.93 -1.23
N LYS A 15 -3.35 -17.80 -0.50
CA LYS A 15 -4.34 -16.71 -0.62
C LYS A 15 -4.54 -16.27 -2.07
N ASP A 16 -5.77 -15.89 -2.40
CA ASP A 16 -6.13 -15.40 -3.73
C ASP A 16 -5.26 -14.24 -4.19
N THR A 17 -4.94 -13.30 -3.30
CA THR A 17 -4.02 -12.20 -3.60
C THR A 17 -2.68 -12.70 -4.16
N THR A 18 -2.11 -13.76 -3.57
CA THR A 18 -0.85 -14.35 -4.04
C THR A 18 -1.00 -14.97 -5.42
N ASN A 19 -2.09 -15.70 -5.65
CA ASN A 19 -2.37 -16.35 -6.94
C ASN A 19 -2.64 -15.31 -8.04
N ASN A 20 -3.45 -14.31 -7.74
CA ASN A 20 -3.79 -13.21 -8.64
C ASN A 20 -2.54 -12.43 -9.07
N ILE A 21 -1.63 -12.13 -8.13
CA ILE A 21 -0.35 -11.47 -8.43
C ILE A 21 0.55 -12.36 -9.30
N ARG A 22 0.64 -13.66 -9.01
CA ARG A 22 1.43 -14.60 -9.83
C ARG A 22 0.93 -14.67 -11.27
N GLN A 23 -0.38 -14.81 -11.45
CA GLN A 23 -1.02 -15.00 -12.74
C GLN A 23 -1.06 -13.73 -13.58
N SER A 24 -1.59 -12.63 -13.01
CA SER A 24 -1.76 -11.38 -13.76
C SER A 24 -0.48 -10.56 -13.86
N GLY A 25 0.41 -10.66 -12.86
CA GLY A 25 1.56 -9.78 -12.72
C GLY A 25 1.21 -8.34 -12.36
N GLU A 26 -0.05 -8.04 -12.07
CA GLU A 26 -0.55 -6.69 -11.78
C GLU A 26 -1.20 -6.65 -10.40
N PHE A 27 -1.04 -5.55 -9.67
CA PHE A 27 -1.71 -5.32 -8.40
C PHE A 27 -1.77 -3.85 -8.06
N VAL A 28 -2.62 -3.50 -7.09
CA VAL A 28 -2.75 -2.14 -6.57
C VAL A 28 -2.49 -2.15 -5.07
N VAL A 29 -1.62 -1.25 -4.61
CA VAL A 29 -1.33 -1.07 -3.18
C VAL A 29 -2.01 0.21 -2.71
N HIS A 30 -2.92 0.07 -1.75
CA HIS A 30 -3.67 1.18 -1.18
C HIS A 30 -3.03 1.59 0.14
N LEU A 31 -2.87 2.89 0.33
CA LEU A 31 -2.61 3.44 1.65
C LEU A 31 -3.94 3.69 2.35
N VAL A 32 -4.03 3.31 3.61
CA VAL A 32 -5.29 3.25 4.36
C VAL A 32 -5.34 4.38 5.37
N ASP A 33 -6.44 5.13 5.37
CA ASP A 33 -6.76 6.15 6.36
C ASP A 33 -7.73 5.63 7.43
N ARG A 34 -8.05 6.46 8.41
CA ARG A 34 -8.95 6.06 9.50
C ARG A 34 -10.37 5.68 9.01
N PRO A 35 -11.01 6.40 8.06
CA PRO A 35 -12.28 5.98 7.47
C PRO A 35 -12.27 4.58 6.84
N LEU A 36 -11.19 4.20 6.16
CA LEU A 36 -11.06 2.88 5.53
C LEU A 36 -10.61 1.75 6.47
N ALA A 37 -10.22 2.07 7.71
CA ALA A 37 -9.65 1.10 8.64
C ALA A 37 -10.57 -0.11 8.91
N GLU A 38 -11.87 0.15 9.07
CA GLU A 38 -12.85 -0.91 9.34
C GLU A 38 -13.03 -1.81 8.11
N ALA A 39 -13.21 -1.22 6.93
CA ALA A 39 -13.34 -1.97 5.68
C ALA A 39 -12.07 -2.82 5.40
N MET A 40 -10.89 -2.26 5.63
CA MET A 40 -9.63 -2.99 5.54
C MET A 40 -9.58 -4.17 6.53
N ASN A 41 -10.10 -3.99 7.76
CA ASN A 41 -10.14 -5.07 8.74
C ASN A 41 -11.14 -6.17 8.34
N VAL A 42 -12.28 -5.81 7.76
CA VAL A 42 -13.22 -6.78 7.17
C VAL A 42 -12.54 -7.61 6.07
N CYS A 43 -11.74 -7.00 5.19
CA CYS A 43 -10.98 -7.72 4.16
C CYS A 43 -9.91 -8.69 4.73
N ALA A 44 -9.62 -8.66 6.04
CA ALA A 44 -8.70 -9.61 6.67
C ALA A 44 -9.37 -10.91 7.14
N ILE A 45 -10.70 -10.99 7.07
CA ILE A 45 -11.48 -12.20 7.36
C ILE A 45 -11.25 -13.21 6.23
N ASP A 46 -11.15 -14.49 6.58
CA ASP A 46 -11.03 -15.59 5.59
C ASP A 46 -12.41 -15.89 4.98
N PHE A 47 -12.79 -15.10 3.98
CA PHE A 47 -13.95 -15.41 3.16
C PHE A 47 -13.64 -16.55 2.16
N PRO A 48 -14.64 -17.30 1.70
CA PRO A 48 -14.51 -18.21 0.56
C PRO A 48 -14.07 -17.48 -0.71
N ASP A 49 -13.30 -18.15 -1.57
CA ASP A 49 -12.70 -17.60 -2.80
C ASP A 49 -13.74 -17.01 -3.79
N GLU A 50 -15.01 -17.44 -3.71
CA GLU A 50 -16.09 -16.93 -4.56
C GLU A 50 -16.65 -15.57 -4.09
N ILE A 51 -16.32 -15.14 -2.88
CA ILE A 51 -16.83 -13.91 -2.26
C ILE A 51 -15.75 -12.83 -2.33
N SER A 52 -15.99 -11.79 -3.14
CA SER A 52 -15.07 -10.66 -3.19
C SER A 52 -15.16 -9.82 -1.92
N GLU A 53 -14.01 -9.55 -1.30
CA GLU A 53 -13.94 -8.76 -0.08
C GLU A 53 -14.37 -7.30 -0.29
N PHE A 54 -14.30 -6.81 -1.53
CA PHE A 54 -14.83 -5.51 -1.91
C PHE A 54 -16.34 -5.41 -1.66
N ASP A 55 -17.10 -6.47 -1.92
CA ASP A 55 -18.56 -6.44 -1.82
C ASP A 55 -19.01 -6.50 -0.35
N VAL A 56 -18.37 -7.35 0.45
CA VAL A 56 -18.68 -7.50 1.89
C VAL A 56 -18.19 -6.32 2.72
N ALA A 57 -17.09 -5.67 2.32
CA ALA A 57 -16.56 -4.49 3.00
C ALA A 57 -17.17 -3.17 2.49
N CYS A 58 -18.16 -3.24 1.59
CA CYS A 58 -18.83 -2.08 0.98
C CYS A 58 -17.86 -1.08 0.32
N ILE A 59 -16.83 -1.59 -0.35
CA ILE A 59 -15.78 -0.78 -0.98
C ILE A 59 -16.13 -0.50 -2.45
N THR A 60 -16.07 0.76 -2.87
CA THR A 60 -16.30 1.12 -4.27
C THR A 60 -15.07 0.83 -5.11
N ARG A 61 -15.25 0.04 -6.17
CA ARG A 61 -14.21 -0.21 -7.17
C ARG A 61 -14.08 0.97 -8.14
N ALA A 62 -12.84 1.34 -8.48
CA ALA A 62 -12.53 2.31 -9.53
C ALA A 62 -11.48 1.74 -10.50
N SER A 63 -11.53 2.16 -11.76
CA SER A 63 -10.58 1.72 -12.78
C SER A 63 -9.19 2.32 -12.56
N CYS A 64 -8.18 1.53 -12.87
CA CYS A 64 -6.79 1.95 -12.99
C CYS A 64 -6.47 2.48 -14.40
N ARG A 65 -5.34 3.18 -14.53
CA ARG A 65 -4.89 3.81 -15.77
C ARG A 65 -3.99 2.89 -16.60
N HIS A 66 -3.13 2.10 -15.96
CA HIS A 66 -2.08 1.31 -16.58
C HIS A 66 -2.11 -0.19 -16.25
N VAL A 67 -2.89 -0.59 -15.23
CA VAL A 67 -3.19 -2.00 -14.89
C VAL A 67 -4.68 -2.30 -15.03
N LYS A 68 -5.03 -3.58 -15.19
CA LYS A 68 -6.43 -4.06 -15.32
C LYS A 68 -7.12 -4.23 -13.96
N VAL A 69 -6.34 -4.39 -12.89
CA VAL A 69 -6.85 -4.57 -11.53
C VAL A 69 -7.55 -3.30 -11.06
N SER A 70 -8.71 -3.43 -10.42
CA SER A 70 -9.44 -2.30 -9.84
C SER A 70 -8.76 -1.77 -8.59
N ARG A 71 -8.85 -0.46 -8.35
CA ARG A 71 -8.46 0.20 -7.11
C ARG A 71 -9.67 0.50 -6.22
N ILE A 72 -9.41 0.76 -4.94
CA ILE A 72 -10.39 1.32 -4.00
C ILE A 72 -10.58 2.81 -4.33
N LYS A 73 -11.81 3.23 -4.56
CA LYS A 73 -12.13 4.62 -4.95
C LYS A 73 -11.82 5.59 -3.81
N GLU A 74 -12.14 5.19 -2.59
CA GLU A 74 -12.03 5.97 -1.37
C GLU A 74 -10.59 6.03 -0.83
N ALA A 75 -9.67 5.21 -1.36
CA ALA A 75 -8.31 5.17 -0.86
C ALA A 75 -7.60 6.51 -1.11
N PRO A 76 -6.98 7.11 -0.07
CA PRO A 76 -6.30 8.39 -0.20
C PRO A 76 -5.15 8.33 -1.22
N ILE A 77 -4.42 7.21 -1.26
CA ILE A 77 -3.47 6.89 -2.33
C ILE A 77 -3.61 5.44 -2.77
N ALA A 78 -3.49 5.23 -4.07
CA ALA A 78 -3.39 3.92 -4.70
C ALA A 78 -2.21 3.87 -5.67
N PHE A 79 -1.32 2.90 -5.48
CA PHE A 79 -0.19 2.65 -6.36
C PHE A 79 -0.50 1.51 -7.31
N GLU A 80 -0.53 1.80 -8.61
CA GLU A 80 -0.58 0.75 -9.63
C GLU A 80 0.80 0.12 -9.76
N CYS A 81 0.86 -1.19 -9.62
CA CYS A 81 2.11 -1.93 -9.57
C CYS A 81 2.15 -3.04 -10.61
N ARG A 82 3.32 -3.23 -11.22
CA ARG A 82 3.66 -4.43 -11.98
C ARG A 82 4.69 -5.25 -11.21
N ARG A 83 4.41 -6.54 -11.12
CA ARG A 83 5.27 -7.52 -10.46
C ARG A 83 6.59 -7.66 -11.22
N THR A 84 7.67 -7.36 -10.53
CA THR A 84 9.03 -7.59 -11.02
C THR A 84 9.52 -8.98 -10.65
N LEU A 85 9.31 -9.37 -9.38
CA LEU A 85 9.80 -10.64 -8.83
C LEU A 85 8.84 -11.20 -7.79
N MET A 86 8.80 -12.52 -7.69
CA MET A 86 8.21 -13.24 -6.56
C MET A 86 9.26 -14.15 -5.97
N LEU A 87 9.46 -14.08 -4.67
CA LEU A 87 10.36 -14.96 -3.93
C LEU A 87 9.55 -15.81 -2.96
N LYS A 88 9.61 -17.13 -3.11
CA LYS A 88 9.07 -18.04 -2.10
C LYS A 88 10.08 -18.14 -0.95
N ILE A 89 9.70 -17.66 0.23
CA ILE A 89 10.58 -17.66 1.41
C ILE A 89 10.48 -19.00 2.13
N ASN A 90 9.27 -19.52 2.28
CA ASN A 90 8.99 -20.85 2.79
C ASN A 90 7.63 -21.33 2.27
N GLU A 91 7.12 -22.45 2.79
CA GLU A 91 5.85 -23.03 2.35
C GLU A 91 4.65 -22.09 2.53
N ASN A 92 4.70 -21.21 3.53
CA ASN A 92 3.58 -20.35 3.95
C ASN A 92 3.81 -18.86 3.66
N ARG A 93 4.92 -18.48 3.04
CA ARG A 93 5.27 -17.07 2.85
C ARG A 93 5.97 -16.80 1.54
N ASP A 94 5.43 -15.84 0.80
CA ASP A 94 5.98 -15.28 -0.41
C ASP A 94 6.29 -13.80 -0.20
N LEU A 95 7.32 -13.30 -0.91
CA LEU A 95 7.55 -11.88 -1.10
C LEU A 95 7.23 -11.51 -2.55
N ALA A 96 6.33 -10.57 -2.74
CA ALA A 96 6.10 -9.93 -4.03
C ALA A 96 6.88 -8.63 -4.10
N ILE A 97 7.68 -8.45 -5.14
CA ILE A 97 8.38 -7.19 -5.43
C ILE A 97 7.76 -6.60 -6.68
N GLY A 98 7.33 -5.34 -6.60
CA GLY A 98 6.74 -4.63 -7.71
C GLY A 98 7.30 -3.24 -7.94
N GLU A 99 7.29 -2.84 -9.20
CA GLU A 99 7.51 -1.48 -9.65
C GLU A 99 6.21 -0.68 -9.56
N ILE A 100 6.27 0.51 -8.98
CA ILE A 100 5.14 1.46 -9.00
C ILE A 100 5.20 2.16 -10.35
N ILE A 101 4.17 1.97 -11.17
CA ILE A 101 4.09 2.57 -12.51
C ILE A 101 3.14 3.76 -12.57
N TYR A 102 2.26 3.91 -11.58
CA TYR A 102 1.35 5.04 -11.47
C TYR A 102 0.88 5.24 -10.03
N MET A 103 0.56 6.49 -9.67
CA MET A 103 0.00 6.86 -8.37
C MET A 103 -1.29 7.64 -8.57
N HIS A 104 -2.37 7.18 -7.93
CA HIS A 104 -3.59 7.96 -7.72
C HIS A 104 -3.51 8.62 -6.35
N ALA A 105 -3.98 9.85 -6.25
CA ALA A 105 -4.23 10.54 -4.99
C ALA A 105 -5.62 11.18 -5.06
N LEU A 106 -6.32 11.23 -3.92
CA LEU A 106 -7.57 12.01 -3.84
C LEU A 106 -7.30 13.49 -4.09
N ASP A 107 -8.30 14.18 -4.64
CA ASP A 107 -8.20 15.59 -4.97
C ASP A 107 -7.79 16.43 -3.75
N GLY A 108 -6.79 17.29 -3.95
CA GLY A 108 -6.27 18.16 -2.90
C GLY A 108 -5.30 17.51 -1.91
N LEU A 109 -4.93 16.23 -2.11
CA LEU A 109 -3.85 15.57 -1.37
C LEU A 109 -2.46 15.87 -1.93
N ASN A 110 -2.33 16.19 -3.21
CA ASN A 110 -1.05 16.58 -3.80
C ASN A 110 -1.07 18.05 -4.25
N ASP A 111 0.05 18.73 -4.08
CA ASP A 111 0.29 20.02 -4.72
C ASP A 111 0.62 19.77 -6.20
N PRO A 112 -0.17 20.30 -7.16
CA PRO A 112 0.05 20.06 -8.58
C PRO A 112 1.34 20.68 -9.13
N LYS A 113 1.96 21.63 -8.42
CA LYS A 113 3.22 22.27 -8.83
C LYS A 113 4.44 21.51 -8.33
N THR A 114 4.45 21.17 -7.05
CA THR A 114 5.60 20.50 -6.40
C THR A 114 5.49 18.98 -6.43
N MET A 115 4.30 18.46 -6.75
CA MET A 115 3.92 17.04 -6.65
C MET A 115 4.08 16.46 -5.24
N GLN A 116 4.20 17.33 -4.22
CA GLN A 116 4.32 16.90 -2.83
C GLN A 116 2.95 16.57 -2.25
N LEU A 117 2.93 15.55 -1.39
CA LEU A 117 1.73 15.17 -0.66
C LEU A 117 1.54 16.07 0.56
N ASN A 118 0.30 16.51 0.76
CA ASN A 118 -0.12 17.22 1.95
C ASN A 118 -0.46 16.22 3.06
N LEU A 119 0.54 15.87 3.86
CA LEU A 119 0.42 14.90 4.95
C LEU A 119 -0.64 15.27 5.99
N SER A 120 -0.91 16.56 6.19
CA SER A 120 -1.95 17.02 7.14
C SER A 120 -3.37 16.61 6.74
N LYS A 121 -3.59 16.32 5.45
CA LYS A 121 -4.88 15.88 4.91
C LYS A 121 -4.98 14.36 4.75
N TYR A 122 -3.90 13.64 5.04
CA TYR A 122 -3.69 12.30 4.52
C TYR A 122 -4.22 11.20 5.44
N GLY A 123 -4.26 11.46 6.77
CA GLY A 123 -4.96 10.62 7.75
C GLY A 123 -4.54 9.15 7.82
N ILE A 124 -3.37 8.79 7.25
CA ILE A 124 -2.91 7.40 7.18
C ILE A 124 -2.74 6.80 8.57
N ILE A 125 -3.06 5.51 8.66
CA ILE A 125 -2.78 4.68 9.83
C ILE A 125 -1.58 3.74 9.60
N GLY A 126 -0.81 3.53 10.66
CA GLY A 126 0.20 2.47 10.75
C GLY A 126 -0.31 1.30 11.59
N ARG A 127 0.09 0.07 11.24
CA ARG A 127 -0.15 -1.13 12.05
C ARG A 127 0.93 -1.27 13.11
N LEU A 128 0.52 -1.53 14.36
CA LEU A 128 1.39 -1.84 15.49
C LEU A 128 1.26 -3.34 15.86
N PHE A 129 1.79 -3.74 17.02
CA PHE A 129 1.68 -5.10 17.53
C PHE A 129 0.21 -5.48 17.83
N GLY A 130 -0.13 -6.75 17.59
CA GLY A 130 -1.51 -7.24 17.77
C GLY A 130 -2.48 -6.51 16.85
N ASP A 131 -3.64 -6.13 17.37
CA ASP A 131 -4.70 -5.46 16.61
C ASP A 131 -4.66 -3.92 16.74
N LEU A 132 -3.53 -3.39 17.20
CA LEU A 132 -3.35 -1.96 17.42
C LEU A 132 -2.97 -1.23 16.13
N TYR A 133 -3.55 -0.04 15.96
CA TYR A 133 -3.23 0.90 14.88
C TYR A 133 -2.95 2.28 15.46
N THR A 134 -2.13 3.06 14.78
CA THR A 134 -1.82 4.45 15.15
C THR A 134 -2.04 5.39 13.97
N PRO A 135 -2.62 6.57 14.14
CA PRO A 135 -2.56 7.61 13.14
C PRO A 135 -1.14 8.21 13.06
N ILE A 136 -0.85 8.90 11.96
CA ILE A 136 0.27 9.85 11.91
C ILE A 136 -0.14 11.12 12.65
N VAL A 137 0.52 11.40 13.78
CA VAL A 137 0.19 12.57 14.63
C VAL A 137 1.10 13.76 14.33
N GLU A 138 2.39 13.51 14.14
CA GLU A 138 3.40 14.54 13.94
C GLU A 138 4.42 14.08 12.89
N THR A 139 4.93 15.05 12.13
CA THR A 139 6.02 14.86 11.17
C THR A 139 7.02 15.99 11.30
N PHE A 140 8.30 15.67 11.17
CA PHE A 140 9.39 16.65 11.10
C PHE A 140 10.23 16.39 9.87
N ALA A 141 10.87 17.43 9.34
CA ALA A 141 11.74 17.34 8.17
C ALA A 141 13.21 17.42 8.57
N HIS A 142 14.03 16.54 8.00
CA HIS A 142 15.49 16.64 8.03
C HIS A 142 16.02 16.68 6.60
N ALA A 143 16.52 17.84 6.18
CA ALA A 143 17.23 17.96 4.93
C ALA A 143 18.56 17.21 5.03
N ARG A 144 18.85 16.36 4.04
CA ARG A 144 20.15 15.71 3.92
C ARG A 144 21.16 16.76 3.44
N LEU A 145 22.14 17.06 4.28
CA LEU A 145 23.29 17.87 3.88
C LEU A 145 24.16 17.07 2.91
N ASN A 146 24.74 17.76 1.93
CA ASN A 146 25.88 17.21 1.20
C ASN A 146 27.15 17.28 2.08
N HIS A 147 28.21 16.59 1.65
CA HIS A 147 29.42 16.46 2.45
C HIS A 147 30.09 17.81 2.76
N SER A 148 30.08 18.74 1.82
CA SER A 148 30.65 20.08 2.00
C SER A 148 29.85 20.90 3.02
N GLU A 149 28.53 20.92 2.91
CA GLU A 149 27.63 21.59 3.87
C GLU A 149 27.78 21.02 5.28
N TRP A 150 28.02 19.70 5.39
CA TRP A 150 28.26 19.05 6.68
C TRP A 150 29.60 19.47 7.33
N LEU A 151 30.67 19.60 6.54
CA LEU A 151 31.99 20.02 7.03
C LEU A 151 31.98 21.47 7.54
N GLU A 152 31.31 22.37 6.82
CA GLU A 152 31.16 23.77 7.25
C GLU A 152 30.40 23.86 8.57
N LYS A 153 29.32 23.10 8.70
CA LYS A 153 28.49 23.07 9.90
C LYS A 153 29.19 22.38 11.10
N SER A 154 30.13 21.48 10.85
CA SER A 154 30.87 20.75 11.90
C SER A 154 32.13 21.49 12.38
N SER A 155 32.50 22.59 11.72
CA SER A 155 33.65 23.43 12.08
C SER A 155 33.27 24.68 12.89
N THR A 156 31.99 24.82 13.23
CA THR A 156 31.40 25.90 14.07
C THR A 156 30.91 25.32 15.39
#